data_AF-A0A430Q025-F1
#
_entry.id   AF-A0A430Q025-F1
#
_cell.length_a   1.000
_cell.length_b   1.000
_cell.length_c   1.000
_cell.angle_alpha   90.00
_cell.angle_beta   90.00
_cell.angle_gamma   90.00
#
_symmetry.space_group_name_H-M   'P 1'
#
loop_
_entity.id
_entity.type
_entity.pdbx_description
1 polymer ?
#
loop_
_entity_poly.entity_id
_entity_poly.type
_entity_poly.pdbx_seq_one_letter_code
_entity_poly.pdbx_strand_id
1 'polypeptide(L)'
;MSVSLPKIEIMKFDGSPLKFWTFMKGFKVNIADRVNDDTQKLMYLIHYCEGIAKDAIEHCVLLPEKEGYTEAIKLLHERFGRPHDIVEAFLTELLSGSPLNQDDITGLQKLTRLMTNCKIALSQMGRNDDLNCSTNIKRIVKQLPRSMQFKWAEAADDILRKGLEPNFDDLLQFLERKVSIATNTYGQLAGGSYKAQTTSNNRSSSIRARRSILRRLKDQSIV
;
A
#
# COMPACT_ATOMS: atom_id res chain seq x y z
N MET A 1 25.32 -25.44 5.01
CA MET A 1 24.98 -24.44 3.98
C MET A 1 24.35 -23.24 4.68
N SER A 2 25.07 -22.12 4.78
CA SER A 2 24.50 -20.88 5.31
C SER A 2 23.63 -20.24 4.23
N VAL A 3 22.32 -20.25 4.42
CA VAL A 3 21.41 -19.48 3.56
C VAL A 3 21.60 -18.01 3.91
N SER A 4 22.33 -17.28 3.07
CA SER A 4 22.43 -15.82 3.20
C SER A 4 21.13 -15.19 2.71
N LEU A 5 20.53 -14.33 3.52
CA LEU A 5 19.37 -13.56 3.12
C LEU A 5 19.69 -12.68 1.90
N PRO A 6 18.72 -12.44 0.99
CA PRO A 6 18.91 -11.56 -0.15
C PRO A 6 19.29 -10.15 0.33
N LYS A 7 20.20 -9.51 -0.41
CA LYS A 7 20.65 -8.14 -0.11
C LYS A 7 19.45 -7.21 -0.21
N ILE A 8 19.13 -6.51 0.88
CA ILE A 8 18.05 -5.53 0.90
C ILE A 8 18.49 -4.34 0.03
N GLU A 9 17.79 -4.12 -1.07
CA GLU A 9 17.99 -2.93 -1.89
C GLU A 9 17.23 -1.76 -1.28
N ILE A 10 17.95 -0.67 -1.01
CA ILE A 10 17.37 0.56 -0.47
C ILE A 10 16.69 1.28 -1.62
N MET A 11 15.46 1.72 -1.40
CA MET A 11 14.73 2.52 -2.38
C MET A 11 15.49 3.81 -2.72
N LYS A 12 15.35 4.28 -3.97
CA LYS A 12 15.77 5.64 -4.32
C LYS A 12 14.82 6.67 -3.72
N PHE A 13 15.37 7.83 -3.37
CA PHE A 13 14.63 8.93 -2.75
C PHE A 13 14.66 10.18 -3.62
N ASP A 14 13.49 10.56 -4.10
CA ASP A 14 13.22 11.65 -5.03
C ASP A 14 12.84 12.97 -4.33
N GLY A 15 12.73 12.97 -3.00
CA GLY A 15 12.20 14.10 -2.22
C GLY A 15 10.73 13.96 -1.81
N SER A 16 10.07 12.85 -2.15
CA SER A 16 8.65 12.64 -1.80
C SER A 16 8.42 12.56 -0.27
N PRO A 17 7.54 13.41 0.30
CA PRO A 17 7.22 13.34 1.73
C PRO A 17 6.65 11.97 2.17
N LEU A 18 5.91 11.29 1.30
CA LEU A 18 5.33 9.96 1.55
C LEU A 18 6.40 8.87 1.73
N LYS A 19 7.58 9.06 1.11
CA LYS A 19 8.68 8.10 1.12
C LYS A 19 9.75 8.43 2.16
N PHE A 20 9.76 9.66 2.70
CA PHE A 20 10.84 10.21 3.51
C PHE A 20 11.25 9.28 4.68
N TRP A 21 10.32 8.94 5.57
CA TRP A 21 10.66 8.12 6.74
C TRP A 21 11.09 6.70 6.39
N THR A 22 10.47 6.10 5.37
CA THR A 22 10.85 4.79 4.86
C THR A 22 12.28 4.81 4.33
N PHE A 23 12.63 5.84 3.56
CA PHE A 23 13.98 6.05 3.05
C PHE A 23 14.98 6.25 4.19
N MET A 24 14.73 7.21 5.10
CA MET A 24 15.64 7.52 6.20
C MET A 24 15.91 6.31 7.10
N LYS A 25 14.86 5.56 7.43
CA LYS A 25 14.98 4.31 8.21
C LYS A 25 15.73 3.23 7.45
N GLY A 26 15.41 3.05 6.16
CA GLY A 26 16.09 2.11 5.28
C GLY A 26 17.58 2.41 5.13
N PHE A 27 17.93 3.67 4.89
CA PHE A 27 19.31 4.14 4.76
C PHE A 27 20.08 3.94 6.06
N LYS A 28 19.49 4.32 7.20
CA LYS A 28 20.13 4.18 8.51
C LYS A 28 20.51 2.72 8.80
N VAL A 29 19.54 1.81 8.74
CA VAL A 29 19.72 0.41 9.13
C VAL A 29 20.63 -0.37 8.17
N ASN A 30 20.63 -0.02 6.89
CA ASN A 30 21.38 -0.76 5.87
C ASN A 30 22.75 -0.17 5.56
N ILE A 31 22.98 1.13 5.80
CA ILE A 31 24.23 1.82 5.49
C ILE A 31 24.79 2.54 6.72
N ALA A 32 24.07 3.53 7.26
CA ALA A 32 24.64 4.44 8.24
C ALA A 32 25.11 3.73 9.53
N ASP A 33 24.38 2.70 9.96
CA ASP A 33 24.72 1.91 11.15
C ASP A 33 25.81 0.85 10.86
N ARG A 34 26.19 0.63 9.59
CA ARG A 34 27.15 -0.41 9.17
C ARG A 34 28.48 0.12 8.65
N VAL A 35 28.50 1.40 8.26
CA VAL A 35 29.68 2.09 7.73
C VAL A 35 30.16 3.05 8.81
N ASN A 36 31.46 3.04 9.13
CA ASN A 36 32.00 3.96 10.13
C ASN A 36 32.48 5.29 9.54
N ASP A 37 32.83 5.29 8.25
CA ASP A 37 33.35 6.45 7.53
C ASP A 37 32.22 7.37 7.02
N ASP A 38 32.23 8.63 7.45
CA ASP A 38 31.18 9.59 7.11
C ASP A 38 31.23 10.03 5.63
N THR A 39 32.43 10.06 5.03
CA THR A 39 32.60 10.33 3.60
C THR A 39 31.91 9.24 2.76
N GLN A 40 32.13 7.97 3.08
CA GLN A 40 31.44 6.85 2.45
C GLN A 40 29.93 6.89 2.68
N LYS A 41 29.46 7.19 3.90
CA LYS A 41 28.02 7.36 4.17
C LYS A 41 27.42 8.44 3.27
N LEU A 42 28.10 9.58 3.14
CA LEU A 42 27.65 10.68 2.29
C LEU A 42 27.59 10.27 0.81
N MET A 43 28.62 9.58 0.29
CA MET A 43 28.61 9.10 -1.09
C MET A 43 27.45 8.13 -1.35
N TYR A 44 27.18 7.21 -0.42
CA TYR A 44 26.00 6.33 -0.52
C TYR A 44 24.70 7.11 -0.43
N LEU A 45 24.59 8.08 0.48
CA LEU A 45 23.39 8.91 0.62
C LEU A 45 23.06 9.63 -0.69
N ILE A 46 24.06 10.29 -1.29
CA ILE A 46 23.93 10.96 -2.59
C ILE A 46 23.59 9.96 -3.70
N HIS A 47 24.18 8.77 -3.69
CA HIS A 47 23.88 7.73 -4.67
C HIS A 47 22.43 7.26 -4.60
N TYR A 48 21.85 7.15 -3.40
CA TYR A 48 20.47 6.71 -3.21
C TYR A 48 19.44 7.86 -3.31
N CYS A 49 19.86 9.11 -3.29
CA CYS A 49 19.00 10.23 -3.64
C CYS A 49 18.94 10.44 -5.17
N GLU A 50 17.82 10.94 -5.65
CA GLU A 50 17.58 11.32 -7.04
C GLU A 50 16.75 12.63 -7.10
N GLY A 51 16.73 13.26 -8.28
CA GLY A 51 16.01 14.51 -8.50
C GLY A 51 16.32 15.59 -7.46
N ILE A 52 15.29 16.30 -7.00
CA ILE A 52 15.42 17.43 -6.07
C ILE A 52 16.07 17.06 -4.74
N ALA A 53 15.97 15.80 -4.29
CA ALA A 53 16.62 15.35 -3.07
C ALA A 53 18.13 15.24 -3.25
N LYS A 54 18.58 14.78 -4.42
CA LYS A 54 20.01 14.71 -4.74
C LYS A 54 20.61 16.10 -4.91
N ASP A 55 19.95 16.95 -5.68
CA ASP A 55 20.38 18.34 -5.93
C ASP A 55 20.55 19.11 -4.60
N ALA A 56 19.72 18.79 -3.60
CA ALA A 56 19.80 19.42 -2.29
C ALA A 56 21.06 19.07 -1.48
N ILE A 57 21.69 17.93 -1.73
CA ILE A 57 22.78 17.41 -0.88
C ILE A 57 24.07 17.07 -1.63
N GLU A 58 24.07 17.06 -2.98
CA GLU A 58 25.21 16.57 -3.76
C GLU A 58 26.49 17.39 -3.53
N HIS A 59 26.36 18.68 -3.24
CA HIS A 59 27.50 19.56 -2.96
C HIS A 59 28.03 19.45 -1.53
N CYS A 60 27.38 18.69 -0.64
CA CYS A 60 27.90 18.42 0.70
C CYS A 60 29.24 17.66 0.66
N VAL A 61 29.60 17.01 -0.45
CA VAL A 61 30.91 16.36 -0.64
C VAL A 61 32.09 17.33 -0.65
N LEU A 62 31.81 18.63 -0.83
CA LEU A 62 32.84 19.68 -0.82
C LEU A 62 33.13 20.19 0.60
N LEU A 63 32.32 19.80 1.59
CA LEU A 63 32.52 20.15 3.00
C LEU A 63 33.62 19.28 3.62
N PRO A 64 34.19 19.69 4.76
CA PRO A 64 35.12 18.85 5.52
C PRO A 64 34.54 17.46 5.82
N GLU A 65 35.40 16.44 5.87
CA GLU A 65 35.01 15.02 5.97
C GLU A 65 34.02 14.71 7.11
N LYS A 66 34.14 15.42 8.24
CA LYS A 66 33.29 15.24 9.43
C LYS A 66 32.00 16.05 9.41
N GLU A 67 31.78 16.88 8.40
CA GLU A 67 30.65 17.81 8.32
C GLU A 67 29.68 17.44 7.20
N GLY A 68 30.19 16.96 6.06
CA GLY A 68 29.40 16.73 4.86
C GLY A 68 28.20 15.80 5.06
N TYR A 69 28.39 14.66 5.73
CA TYR A 69 27.29 13.72 6.01
C TYR A 69 26.23 14.33 6.94
N THR A 70 26.67 14.99 8.02
CA THR A 70 25.77 15.61 8.99
C THR A 70 24.95 16.72 8.35
N GLU A 71 25.56 17.59 7.54
CA GLU A 71 24.86 18.66 6.83
C GLU A 71 23.88 18.10 5.80
N ALA A 72 24.25 17.05 5.06
CA ALA A 72 23.34 16.39 4.12
C ALA A 72 22.10 15.82 4.82
N ILE A 73 22.28 15.13 5.96
CA ILE A 73 21.16 14.60 6.76
C ILE A 73 20.26 15.72 7.27
N LYS A 74 20.85 16.83 7.74
CA LYS A 74 20.11 18.01 8.19
C LYS A 74 19.28 18.61 7.04
N LEU A 75 19.88 18.85 5.87
CA LEU A 75 19.19 19.39 4.70
C LEU A 75 18.03 18.50 4.25
N LEU A 76 18.19 17.17 4.28
CA LEU A 76 17.09 16.26 3.96
C LEU A 76 15.91 16.41 4.92
N HIS A 77 16.17 16.51 6.23
CA HIS A 77 15.11 16.71 7.22
C HIS A 77 14.45 18.08 7.10
N GLU A 78 15.23 19.15 6.90
CA GLU A 78 14.71 20.50 6.79
C GLU A 78 13.84 20.69 5.54
N ARG A 79 14.22 20.07 4.41
CA ARG A 79 13.54 20.26 3.12
C ARG A 79 12.42 19.25 2.87
N PHE A 80 12.58 18.00 3.31
CA PHE A 80 11.67 16.91 2.94
C PHE A 80 11.09 16.16 4.16
N GLY A 81 11.65 16.39 5.34
CA GLY A 81 11.28 15.70 6.58
C GLY A 81 10.32 16.48 7.49
N ARG A 82 9.79 17.62 7.04
CA ARG A 82 8.94 18.49 7.85
C ARG A 82 7.64 17.76 8.22
N PRO A 83 7.30 17.63 9.52
CA PRO A 83 6.13 16.85 9.92
C PRO A 83 4.83 17.30 9.28
N HIS A 84 4.62 18.62 9.13
CA HIS A 84 3.43 19.17 8.51
C HIS A 84 3.27 18.73 7.05
N ASP A 85 4.33 18.84 6.24
CA ASP A 85 4.27 18.46 4.82
C ASP A 85 4.03 16.97 4.63
N ILE A 86 4.61 16.14 5.50
CA ILE A 86 4.39 14.70 5.48
C ILE A 86 2.92 14.40 5.81
N VAL A 87 2.38 14.98 6.88
CA VAL A 87 0.97 14.85 7.27
C VAL A 87 0.07 15.27 6.11
N GLU A 88 0.32 16.44 5.54
CA GLU A 88 -0.45 17.00 4.42
C GLU A 88 -0.39 16.10 3.19
N ALA A 89 0.78 15.54 2.85
CA ALA A 89 0.92 14.63 1.72
C ALA A 89 0.09 13.35 1.91
N PHE A 90 0.16 12.73 3.09
CA PHE A 90 -0.63 11.53 3.39
C PHE A 90 -2.14 11.81 3.39
N LEU A 91 -2.57 12.92 3.98
CA LEU A 91 -3.97 13.34 3.97
C LEU A 91 -4.44 13.69 2.56
N THR A 92 -3.62 14.37 1.76
CA THR A 92 -3.95 14.71 0.38
C THR A 92 -4.10 13.45 -0.47
N GLU A 93 -3.18 12.49 -0.36
CA GLU A 93 -3.28 11.19 -1.05
C GLU A 93 -4.57 10.44 -0.65
N LEU A 94 -4.89 10.43 0.65
CA LEU A 94 -6.10 9.78 1.16
C LEU A 94 -7.40 10.48 0.75
N LEU A 95 -7.42 11.81 0.75
CA LEU A 95 -8.65 12.61 0.59
C LEU A 95 -8.93 13.07 -0.84
N SER A 96 -7.99 12.87 -1.76
CA SER A 96 -8.10 13.19 -3.20
C SER A 96 -8.81 12.10 -4.03
N GLY A 97 -9.23 11.00 -3.39
CA GLY A 97 -9.93 9.92 -4.08
C GLY A 97 -11.27 10.38 -4.67
N SER A 98 -11.56 9.91 -5.88
CA SER A 98 -12.87 10.07 -6.51
C SER A 98 -13.93 9.24 -5.78
N PRO A 99 -15.21 9.65 -5.83
CA PRO A 99 -16.31 8.84 -5.31
C PRO A 99 -16.30 7.43 -5.91
N LEU A 100 -16.36 6.43 -5.04
CA LEU A 100 -16.41 5.02 -5.38
C LEU A 100 -17.80 4.64 -5.89
N ASN A 101 -17.84 3.75 -6.89
CA ASN A 101 -19.07 3.12 -7.33
C ASN A 101 -19.45 1.96 -6.41
N GLN A 102 -20.72 1.54 -6.45
CA GLN A 102 -21.25 0.52 -5.56
C GLN A 102 -20.51 -0.83 -5.62
N ASP A 103 -20.03 -1.20 -6.81
CA ASP A 103 -19.34 -2.47 -7.07
C ASP A 103 -17.82 -2.31 -7.21
N ASP A 104 -17.26 -1.14 -6.88
CA ASP A 104 -15.83 -0.87 -6.99
C ASP A 104 -15.04 -1.42 -5.80
N ILE A 105 -14.93 -2.75 -5.75
CA ILE A 105 -14.18 -3.47 -4.71
C ILE A 105 -12.69 -3.08 -4.76
N THR A 106 -12.13 -2.89 -5.95
CA THR A 106 -10.71 -2.53 -6.13
C THR A 106 -10.44 -1.12 -5.59
N GLY A 107 -11.32 -0.17 -5.85
CA GLY A 107 -11.25 1.18 -5.29
C GLY A 107 -11.39 1.18 -3.77
N LEU A 108 -12.29 0.35 -3.22
CA LEU A 108 -12.43 0.18 -1.77
C LEU A 108 -11.17 -0.41 -1.12
N GLN A 109 -10.55 -1.42 -1.75
CA GLN A 109 -9.27 -1.98 -1.31
C GLN A 109 -8.16 -0.93 -1.33
N LYS A 110 -8.09 -0.12 -2.40
CA LYS A 110 -7.13 0.97 -2.51
C LYS A 110 -7.34 2.00 -1.38
N LEU A 111 -8.57 2.45 -1.15
CA LEU A 111 -8.89 3.40 -0.09
C LEU A 111 -8.50 2.86 1.29
N THR A 112 -8.85 1.60 1.58
CA THR A 112 -8.52 0.94 2.85
C THR A 112 -7.00 0.89 3.05
N ARG A 113 -6.23 0.50 2.02
CA ARG A 113 -4.77 0.51 2.07
C ARG A 113 -4.20 1.91 2.31
N LEU A 114 -4.74 2.94 1.66
CA LEU A 114 -4.32 4.32 1.89
C LEU A 114 -4.59 4.75 3.34
N MET A 115 -5.76 4.41 3.89
CA MET A 115 -6.09 4.68 5.28
C MET A 115 -5.13 3.96 6.25
N THR A 116 -4.82 2.68 6.01
CA THR A 116 -3.85 1.94 6.82
C THR A 116 -2.46 2.57 6.77
N ASN A 117 -1.98 2.94 5.58
CA ASN A 117 -0.68 3.61 5.42
C ASN A 117 -0.63 4.95 6.15
N CYS A 118 -1.70 5.75 6.00
CA CYS A 118 -1.87 7.04 6.66
C CYS A 118 -1.83 6.88 8.20
N LYS A 119 -2.57 5.90 8.74
CA LYS A 119 -2.55 5.54 10.16
C LYS A 119 -1.13 5.20 10.64
N ILE A 120 -0.45 4.27 9.96
CA ILE A 120 0.90 3.83 10.35
C ILE A 120 1.87 5.02 10.39
N ALA A 121 1.86 5.86 9.35
CA ALA A 121 2.77 7.00 9.26
C ALA A 121 2.48 8.06 10.33
N LEU A 122 1.22 8.49 10.47
CA LEU A 122 0.83 9.56 11.38
C LEU A 122 0.89 9.14 12.85
N SER A 123 0.53 7.91 13.18
CA SER A 123 0.65 7.40 14.56
C SER A 123 2.11 7.32 15.01
N GLN A 124 3.04 6.95 14.13
CA GLN A 124 4.48 6.97 14.44
C GLN A 124 5.01 8.39 14.71
N MET A 125 4.37 9.41 14.14
CA MET A 125 4.70 10.81 14.34
C MET A 125 3.96 11.44 15.53
N GLY A 126 3.11 10.69 16.25
CA GLY A 126 2.28 11.21 17.33
C GLY A 126 1.14 12.11 16.87
N ARG A 127 0.75 12.05 15.60
CA ARG A 127 -0.24 12.92 14.94
C ARG A 127 -1.61 12.25 14.81
N ASN A 128 -2.07 11.59 15.88
CA ASN A 128 -3.36 10.88 15.88
C ASN A 128 -4.56 11.83 15.82
N ASP A 129 -4.41 13.07 16.31
CA ASP A 129 -5.49 14.06 16.29
C ASP A 129 -5.84 14.51 14.86
N ASP A 130 -4.86 14.57 13.96
CA ASP A 130 -5.10 14.88 12.54
C ASP A 130 -5.91 13.79 11.84
N LEU A 131 -5.71 12.52 12.23
CA LEU A 131 -6.50 11.38 11.74
C LEU A 131 -7.94 11.45 12.26
N ASN A 132 -8.09 11.72 13.55
CA ASN A 132 -9.39 11.76 14.23
C ASN A 132 -10.17 13.06 13.98
N CYS A 133 -9.64 13.97 13.15
CA CYS A 133 -10.36 15.15 12.73
C CYS A 133 -11.68 14.78 12.02
N SER A 134 -12.80 15.19 12.63
CA SER A 134 -14.16 14.91 12.13
C SER A 134 -14.35 15.30 10.65
N THR A 135 -13.69 16.38 10.21
CA THR A 135 -13.72 16.84 8.81
C THR A 135 -13.07 15.82 7.86
N ASN A 136 -11.94 15.23 8.24
CA ASN A 136 -11.25 14.22 7.44
C ASN A 136 -12.07 12.94 7.35
N ILE A 137 -12.62 12.46 8.48
CA ILE A 137 -13.52 11.29 8.53
C ILE A 137 -14.73 11.52 7.60
N LYS A 138 -15.40 12.68 7.70
CA LYS A 138 -16.54 13.02 6.83
C LYS A 138 -16.15 13.06 5.35
N ARG A 139 -14.95 13.55 5.00
CA ARG A 139 -14.45 13.57 3.62
C ARG A 139 -14.21 12.15 3.08
N ILE A 140 -13.66 11.23 3.89
CA ILE A 140 -13.49 9.82 3.50
C ILE A 140 -14.87 9.18 3.29
N VAL A 141 -15.80 9.36 4.21
CA VAL A 141 -17.17 8.82 4.10
C VAL A 141 -17.86 9.31 2.82
N LYS A 142 -17.68 10.59 2.44
CA LYS A 142 -18.23 11.14 1.19
C LYS A 142 -17.69 10.48 -0.08
N GLN A 143 -16.50 9.87 -0.04
CA GLN A 143 -15.99 9.08 -1.16
C GLN A 143 -16.69 7.73 -1.31
N LEU A 144 -17.36 7.23 -0.27
CA LEU A 144 -18.01 5.91 -0.31
C LEU A 144 -19.33 5.95 -1.10
N PRO A 145 -19.79 4.80 -1.65
CA PRO A 145 -21.12 4.71 -2.25
C PRO A 145 -22.22 5.01 -1.22
N ARG A 146 -23.35 5.58 -1.64
CA ARG A 146 -24.46 5.98 -0.75
C ARG A 146 -24.92 4.86 0.19
N SER A 147 -25.04 3.64 -0.32
CA SER A 147 -25.45 2.48 0.49
C SER A 147 -24.45 2.17 1.63
N MET A 148 -23.17 2.45 1.44
CA MET A 148 -22.14 2.27 2.45
C MET A 148 -22.10 3.45 3.43
N GLN A 149 -22.37 4.67 2.96
CA GLN A 149 -22.53 5.85 3.83
C GLN A 149 -23.65 5.63 4.86
N PHE A 150 -24.81 5.09 4.45
CA PHE A 150 -25.90 4.78 5.36
C PHE A 150 -25.50 3.72 6.40
N LYS A 151 -24.86 2.63 5.96
CA LYS A 151 -24.37 1.58 6.88
C LYS A 151 -23.30 2.10 7.85
N TRP A 152 -22.49 3.07 7.42
CA TRP A 152 -21.57 3.75 8.32
C TRP A 152 -22.32 4.63 9.32
N ALA A 153 -23.35 5.36 8.90
CA ALA A 153 -24.15 6.19 9.79
C ALA A 153 -24.83 5.36 10.90
N GLU A 154 -25.35 4.17 10.57
CA GLU A 154 -25.87 3.21 11.55
C GLU A 154 -24.79 2.80 12.57
N ALA A 155 -23.60 2.41 12.08
CA ALA A 155 -22.48 2.02 12.95
C ALA A 155 -21.99 3.19 13.83
N ALA A 156 -21.97 4.40 13.30
CA ALA A 156 -21.62 5.62 14.03
C ALA A 156 -22.64 5.95 15.13
N ASP A 157 -23.94 5.80 14.86
CA ASP A 157 -25.00 5.98 15.85
C ASP A 157 -24.85 5.00 17.03
N ASP A 158 -24.50 3.74 16.76
CA ASP A 158 -24.22 2.76 17.80
C ASP A 158 -23.01 3.10 18.68
N ILE A 159 -22.00 3.78 18.13
CA ILE A 159 -20.84 4.29 18.89
C ILE A 159 -21.28 5.47 19.76
N LEU A 160 -22.03 6.41 19.18
CA LEU A 160 -22.53 7.60 19.88
C LEU A 160 -23.44 7.24 21.06
N ARG A 161 -24.29 6.22 20.91
CA ARG A 161 -25.14 5.70 22.01
C ARG A 161 -24.35 5.18 23.22
N LYS A 162 -23.08 4.84 23.03
CA LYS A 162 -22.17 4.42 24.12
C LYS A 162 -21.44 5.61 24.76
N GLY A 163 -21.74 6.85 24.36
CA GLY A 163 -21.08 8.07 24.82
C GLY A 163 -19.66 8.25 24.25
N LEU A 164 -19.36 7.59 23.13
CA LEU A 164 -18.06 7.68 22.44
C LEU A 164 -18.23 8.43 21.12
N GLU A 165 -17.14 9.00 20.61
CA GLU A 165 -17.10 9.63 19.29
C GLU A 165 -16.52 8.66 18.25
N PRO A 166 -17.16 8.50 17.07
CA PRO A 166 -16.59 7.72 15.98
C PRO A 166 -15.26 8.30 15.52
N ASN A 167 -14.22 7.47 15.50
CA ASN A 167 -12.87 7.90 15.16
C ASN A 167 -12.38 7.26 13.84
N PHE A 168 -11.13 7.56 13.48
CA PHE A 168 -10.54 7.07 12.23
C PHE A 168 -10.43 5.53 12.19
N ASP A 169 -10.13 4.91 13.33
CA ASP A 169 -9.97 3.47 13.47
C ASP A 169 -11.29 2.72 13.35
N ASP A 170 -12.36 3.28 13.91
CA ASP A 170 -13.71 2.73 13.76
C ASP A 170 -14.11 2.67 12.27
N LEU A 171 -13.82 3.75 11.53
CA LEU A 171 -14.09 3.80 10.09
C LEU A 171 -13.20 2.83 9.31
N LEU A 172 -11.91 2.76 9.63
CA LEU A 172 -10.99 1.83 8.99
C LEU A 172 -11.45 0.38 9.18
N GLN A 173 -11.77 -0.01 10.42
CA GLN A 173 -12.26 -1.36 10.74
C GLN A 173 -13.57 -1.66 10.01
N PHE A 174 -14.48 -0.69 9.93
CA PHE A 174 -15.71 -0.83 9.15
C PHE A 174 -15.43 -1.13 7.67
N LEU A 175 -14.51 -0.40 7.04
CA LEU A 175 -14.17 -0.58 5.62
C LEU A 175 -13.41 -1.88 5.37
N GLU A 176 -12.46 -2.24 6.24
CA GLU A 176 -11.78 -3.54 6.19
C GLU A 176 -12.78 -4.69 6.25
N ARG A 177 -13.79 -4.59 7.12
CA ARG A 177 -14.87 -5.58 7.18
C ARG A 177 -15.69 -5.63 5.88
N LYS A 178 -15.97 -4.50 5.23
CA LYS A 178 -16.65 -4.47 3.93
C LYS A 178 -15.81 -5.13 2.83
N VAL A 179 -14.51 -4.86 2.78
CA VAL A 179 -13.57 -5.53 1.85
C VAL A 179 -13.54 -7.03 2.11
N SER A 180 -13.44 -7.44 3.37
CA SER A 180 -13.44 -8.86 3.77
C SER A 180 -14.74 -9.57 3.37
N ILE A 181 -15.89 -8.91 3.55
CA ILE A 181 -17.18 -9.43 3.09
C ILE A 181 -17.16 -9.60 1.58
N ALA A 182 -16.81 -8.56 0.83
CA ALA A 182 -16.86 -8.58 -0.64
C ALA A 182 -15.90 -9.60 -1.27
N THR A 183 -14.79 -9.90 -0.61
CA THR A 183 -13.74 -10.79 -1.13
C THR A 183 -13.88 -12.24 -0.69
N ASN A 184 -14.69 -12.54 0.34
CA ASN A 184 -14.90 -13.92 0.78
C ASN A 184 -15.87 -14.69 -0.15
N THR A 185 -15.86 -16.01 -0.02
CA THR A 185 -16.65 -16.96 -0.83
C THR A 185 -18.14 -16.58 -0.87
N TYR A 186 -18.73 -16.23 0.26
CA TYR A 186 -20.16 -15.91 0.37
C TYR A 186 -20.49 -14.52 -0.19
N GLY A 187 -19.59 -13.55 -0.04
CA GLY A 187 -19.76 -12.24 -0.68
C GLY A 187 -19.63 -12.31 -2.19
N GLN A 188 -18.69 -13.11 -2.71
CA GLN A 188 -18.59 -13.39 -4.13
C GLN A 188 -19.84 -14.09 -4.69
N LEU A 189 -20.42 -15.03 -3.91
CA LEU A 189 -21.70 -15.67 -4.22
C LEU A 189 -22.83 -14.64 -4.28
N ALA A 190 -22.96 -13.82 -3.23
CA ALA A 190 -24.01 -12.80 -3.16
C ALA A 190 -23.88 -11.72 -4.25
N GLY A 191 -22.65 -11.39 -4.65
CA GLY A 191 -22.35 -10.40 -5.69
C GLY A 191 -22.30 -10.97 -7.11
N GLY A 192 -22.72 -12.23 -7.34
CA GLY A 192 -22.77 -12.84 -8.67
C GLY A 192 -21.39 -13.05 -9.33
N SER A 193 -20.30 -12.86 -8.60
CA SER A 193 -18.91 -12.97 -9.08
C SER A 193 -18.28 -14.33 -8.74
N TYR A 194 -19.04 -15.22 -8.11
CA TYR A 194 -18.58 -16.56 -7.77
C TYR A 194 -18.34 -17.40 -9.02
N LYS A 195 -17.06 -17.62 -9.34
CA LYS A 195 -16.68 -18.65 -10.29
C LYS A 195 -16.78 -19.98 -9.57
N ALA A 196 -17.87 -20.71 -9.80
CA ALA A 196 -17.92 -22.12 -9.45
C ALA A 196 -16.65 -22.76 -10.02
N GLN A 197 -15.84 -23.38 -9.17
CA GLN A 197 -14.85 -24.33 -9.63
C GLN A 197 -15.61 -25.46 -10.30
N THR A 198 -15.90 -25.30 -11.59
CA THR A 198 -16.20 -26.44 -12.43
C THR A 198 -14.91 -27.24 -12.45
N THR A 199 -14.88 -28.28 -11.62
CA THR A 199 -14.19 -29.51 -11.96
C THR A 199 -14.78 -29.99 -13.29
N SER A 200 -14.43 -29.33 -14.40
CA SER A 200 -14.50 -29.90 -15.75
C SER A 200 -13.37 -30.91 -15.80
N ASN A 201 -13.63 -32.03 -15.12
CA ASN A 201 -12.78 -33.17 -15.11
C ASN A 201 -12.82 -33.73 -16.54
N ASN A 202 -11.66 -33.63 -17.17
CA ASN A 202 -11.22 -33.99 -18.51
C ASN A 202 -11.73 -35.38 -19.01
N ARG A 203 -13.04 -35.60 -19.13
CA ARG A 203 -13.64 -36.86 -19.62
C ARG A 203 -14.16 -36.78 -21.07
N SER A 204 -14.18 -35.61 -21.68
CA SER A 204 -14.62 -35.42 -23.08
C SER A 204 -13.48 -35.58 -24.11
N SER A 205 -12.21 -35.62 -23.68
CA SER A 205 -11.06 -35.88 -24.54
C SER A 205 -10.78 -37.37 -24.81
N SER A 206 -11.29 -38.30 -23.98
CA SER A 206 -11.06 -39.75 -24.18
C SER A 206 -12.07 -40.44 -25.10
N ILE A 207 -13.26 -39.87 -25.31
CA ILE A 207 -14.29 -40.44 -26.20
C ILE A 207 -14.02 -40.07 -27.67
N ARG A 208 -13.47 -38.87 -27.93
CA ARG A 208 -13.15 -38.42 -29.30
C ARG A 208 -11.93 -39.14 -29.88
N ALA A 209 -10.95 -39.49 -29.03
CA ALA A 209 -9.78 -40.27 -29.43
C ALA A 209 -10.09 -41.76 -29.70
N ARG A 210 -11.08 -42.37 -29.02
CA ARG A 210 -11.48 -43.76 -29.31
C ARG A 210 -12.23 -43.94 -30.62
N ARG A 211 -12.96 -42.90 -31.09
CA ARG A 211 -13.69 -42.95 -32.38
C ARG A 211 -12.77 -42.80 -33.61
N SER A 212 -11.60 -42.17 -33.48
CA SER A 212 -10.64 -42.08 -34.60
C SER A 212 -9.79 -43.34 -34.75
N ILE A 213 -9.50 -44.06 -33.66
CA ILE A 213 -8.73 -45.31 -33.71
C ILE A 213 -9.58 -46.47 -34.27
N LEU A 214 -10.86 -46.56 -33.92
CA LEU A 214 -11.77 -47.59 -34.46
C LEU A 214 -12.13 -47.41 -35.93
N ARG A 215 -11.99 -46.20 -36.50
CA ARG A 215 -12.14 -45.99 -37.96
C ARG A 215 -10.88 -46.38 -38.73
N ARG A 216 -9.69 -46.20 -38.16
CA ARG A 216 -8.43 -46.59 -38.83
C ARG A 216 -8.16 -48.09 -38.87
N LEU A 217 -8.76 -48.88 -37.97
CA LEU A 217 -8.63 -50.34 -38.01
C LEU A 217 -9.66 -51.04 -38.91
N LYS A 218 -10.68 -50.33 -39.42
CA LYS A 218 -11.69 -50.92 -40.32
C LYS A 218 -11.34 -50.78 -41.80
N ASP A 219 -10.40 -49.89 -42.16
CA ASP A 219 -9.92 -49.68 -43.53
C ASP A 219 -8.65 -50.49 -43.87
N GLN A 220 -8.13 -51.32 -42.96
CA GLN A 220 -6.95 -52.19 -43.20
C GLN A 220 -7.27 -53.70 -43.26
N SER A 221 -8.55 -54.08 -43.40
CA SER A 221 -8.97 -55.49 -43.52
C SER A 221 -9.77 -55.81 -44.78
N ILE A 222 -9.65 -55.00 -45.84
CA ILE A 222 -10.16 -55.37 -47.17
C ILE A 222 -9.05 -55.16 -48.20
N VAL A 223 -8.10 -56.10 -48.23
CA VAL A 223 -7.49 -56.67 -49.44
C VAL A 223 -7.25 -58.15 -49.14
#